data_AF-A0A2S9GP64-F1
#
_entry.id   AF-A0A2S9GP64-F1
#
_cell.length_a   1.000
_cell.length_b   1.000
_cell.length_c   1.000
_cell.angle_alpha   90.00
_cell.angle_beta   90.00
_cell.angle_gamma   90.00
#
_symmetry.space_group_name_H-M   'P 1'
#
loop_
_entity.id
_entity.type
_entity.pdbx_description
1 polymer ?
#
loop_
_entity_poly.entity_id
_entity_poly.type
_entity_poly.pdbx_seq_one_letter_code
_entity_poly.pdbx_strand_id
1 'polypeptide(L)' 'HPVPWERFNDDYDVIRDAIAAVVPGCDDYNARVRAPDGFQLPHGPRDSREFPTSTGKANFAVNPLEWVPVPAGKLV' A
#
# COMPACT_ATOMS: atom_id res chain seq x y z
N HIS A 1 -12.38 -19.04 -4.03
CA HIS A 1 -12.97 -17.95 -4.84
C HIS A 1 -11.91 -17.45 -5.80
N PRO A 2 -12.11 -17.58 -7.12
CA PRO A 2 -11.16 -17.05 -8.10
C PRO A 2 -11.23 -15.51 -8.13
N VAL A 3 -10.08 -14.86 -8.32
CA VAL A 3 -10.00 -13.40 -8.48
C VAL A 3 -10.44 -13.05 -9.91
N PRO A 4 -11.37 -12.10 -10.11
CA PRO A 4 -11.91 -11.76 -11.44
C PRO A 4 -10.94 -10.85 -12.23
N TRP A 5 -9.78 -11.40 -12.61
CA TRP A 5 -8.70 -10.64 -13.24
C TRP A 5 -9.08 -9.94 -14.54
N GLU A 6 -9.85 -10.60 -15.41
CA GLU A 6 -10.30 -10.01 -16.69
C GLU A 6 -11.11 -8.73 -16.44
N ARG A 7 -12.04 -8.77 -15.49
CA ARG A 7 -12.85 -7.59 -15.13
C ARG A 7 -12.02 -6.45 -14.58
N PHE A 8 -11.02 -6.75 -13.74
CA PHE A 8 -10.11 -5.73 -13.21
C PHE A 8 -9.24 -5.09 -14.29
N ASN A 9 -8.82 -5.87 -15.27
CA ASN A 9 -8.07 -5.36 -16.42
C ASN A 9 -8.94 -4.44 -17.30
N ASP A 10 -10.19 -4.83 -17.52
CA ASP A 10 -11.10 -4.12 -18.41
C ASP A 10 -11.61 -2.79 -17.82
N ASP A 11 -11.74 -2.71 -16.49
CA ASP A 11 -12.20 -1.52 -15.80
C ASP A 11 -11.52 -1.30 -14.43
N TYR A 12 -10.69 -0.27 -14.35
CA TYR A 12 -9.96 0.10 -13.14
C TYR A 12 -10.85 0.72 -12.05
N ASP A 13 -12.06 1.18 -12.39
CA ASP A 13 -13.01 1.64 -11.38
C ASP A 13 -13.41 0.47 -10.47
N VAL A 14 -13.51 -0.75 -11.01
CA VAL A 14 -13.82 -1.96 -10.24
C VAL A 14 -12.69 -2.30 -9.25
N ILE A 15 -11.43 -2.06 -9.62
CA ILE A 15 -10.30 -2.21 -8.69
C ILE A 15 -10.43 -1.20 -7.54
N ARG A 16 -10.76 0.06 -7.84
CA ARG A 16 -10.90 1.12 -6.84
C ARG A 16 -12.10 0.88 -5.92
N ASP A 17 -13.19 0.36 -6.44
CA ASP A 17 -14.36 -0.05 -5.63
C ASP A 17 -13.98 -1.20 -4.69
N ALA A 18 -13.22 -2.19 -5.17
CA ALA A 18 -12.73 -3.29 -4.34
C ALA A 18 -11.79 -2.79 -3.23
N ILE A 19 -10.93 -1.81 -3.51
CA ILE A 19 -10.08 -1.15 -2.51
C ILE A 19 -10.94 -0.39 -1.49
N ALA A 20 -11.90 0.42 -1.95
CA ALA A 20 -12.78 1.21 -1.11
C ALA A 20 -13.59 0.36 -0.12
N ALA A 21 -13.96 -0.86 -0.52
CA ALA A 21 -14.71 -1.79 0.32
C ALA A 21 -13.93 -2.33 1.53
N VAL A 22 -12.59 -2.31 1.52
CA VAL A 22 -11.78 -2.99 2.55
C VAL A 22 -10.67 -2.12 3.16
N VAL A 23 -10.25 -1.05 2.49
CA VAL A 23 -9.17 -0.18 2.96
C VAL A 23 -9.77 1.09 3.59
N PRO A 24 -9.66 1.28 4.91
CA PRO A 24 -10.13 2.50 5.56
C PRO A 24 -9.49 3.76 4.98
N GLY A 25 -10.29 4.80 4.75
CA GLY A 25 -9.83 6.06 4.16
C GLY A 25 -9.84 6.09 2.63
N CYS A 26 -10.16 4.96 1.98
CA CYS A 26 -10.39 4.87 0.53
C CYS A 26 -11.87 4.97 0.14
N ASP A 27 -12.77 5.37 1.06
CA ASP A 27 -14.19 5.59 0.78
C ASP A 27 -14.36 6.52 -0.42
N ASP A 28 -15.33 6.22 -1.30
CA ASP A 28 -15.60 6.97 -2.54
C ASP A 28 -14.37 7.21 -3.42
N TYR A 29 -13.42 6.25 -3.45
CA TYR A 29 -12.16 6.35 -4.21
C TYR A 29 -12.38 6.92 -5.60
N ASN A 30 -13.28 6.31 -6.38
CA ASN A 30 -13.55 6.68 -7.77
C ASN A 30 -13.93 8.15 -7.94
N ALA A 31 -14.73 8.72 -7.03
CA ALA A 31 -15.08 10.13 -7.08
C ALA A 31 -13.90 11.01 -6.66
N ARG A 32 -13.24 10.65 -5.55
CA ARG A 32 -12.20 11.47 -4.92
C ARG A 32 -10.91 11.53 -5.74
N VAL A 33 -10.50 10.45 -6.39
CA VAL A 33 -9.28 10.44 -7.21
C VAL A 33 -9.37 11.35 -8.44
N ARG A 34 -10.60 11.68 -8.87
CA ARG A 34 -10.86 12.55 -10.03
C ARG A 34 -10.89 14.03 -9.66
N ALA A 35 -10.92 14.38 -8.38
CA ALA A 35 -10.76 15.76 -7.94
C ALA A 35 -9.34 16.27 -8.25
N PRO A 36 -9.14 17.60 -8.39
CA PRO A 36 -7.80 18.18 -8.40
C PRO A 36 -7.02 17.70 -7.16
N ASP A 37 -5.78 17.26 -7.37
CA ASP A 37 -4.90 16.63 -6.37
C ASP A 37 -5.39 15.30 -5.76
N GLY A 38 -6.51 14.76 -6.27
CA GLY A 38 -7.11 13.50 -5.83
C GLY A 38 -7.54 13.54 -4.36
N PHE A 39 -7.11 12.55 -3.60
CA PHE A 39 -7.24 12.56 -2.14
C PHE A 39 -5.97 12.06 -1.47
N GLN A 40 -5.72 12.58 -0.28
CA GLN A 40 -4.62 12.15 0.58
C GLN A 40 -5.10 11.03 1.51
N LEU A 41 -4.30 9.99 1.64
CA LEU A 41 -4.48 9.00 2.70
C LEU A 41 -3.97 9.58 4.02
N PRO A 42 -4.63 9.26 5.16
CA PRO A 42 -4.15 9.68 6.47
C PRO A 42 -2.71 9.24 6.69
N HIS A 43 -1.81 10.19 6.96
CA HIS A 43 -0.39 9.92 7.17
C HIS A 43 0.01 10.31 8.59
N GLY A 44 -0.47 9.55 9.58
CA GLY A 44 -0.27 9.80 11.02
C GLY A 44 1.16 10.23 11.42
N PRO A 45 2.23 9.55 10.96
CA PRO A 45 3.59 9.97 11.28
C PRO A 45 3.98 11.39 10.82
N ARG A 46 3.39 11.87 9.72
CA ARG A 46 3.63 13.19 9.13
C ARG A 46 2.70 14.24 9.74
N ASP A 47 1.42 13.88 9.90
CA ASP A 47 0.35 14.83 10.21
C ASP A 47 0.22 15.10 11.71
N SER A 48 0.38 14.08 12.55
CA SER A 48 0.13 14.14 14.00
C SER A 48 1.27 13.55 14.84
N ARG A 49 2.31 12.99 14.21
CA ARG A 49 3.37 12.20 14.86
C ARG A 49 2.81 11.01 15.66
N GLU A 50 1.73 10.43 15.16
CA GLU A 50 1.09 9.25 15.75
C GLU A 50 1.63 7.97 15.14
N PHE A 51 1.85 6.96 16.00
CA PHE A 51 2.35 5.65 15.62
C PHE A 51 1.49 4.57 16.28
N PRO A 52 0.79 3.71 15.52
CA PRO A 52 -0.01 2.62 16.05
C PRO A 52 0.88 1.44 16.47
N THR A 53 1.88 1.71 17.29
CA THR A 53 2.81 0.73 17.87
C THR A 53 2.55 0.61 19.37
N SER A 54 2.96 -0.50 19.98
CA SER A 54 2.86 -0.68 21.43
C SER A 54 3.65 0.35 22.25
N THR A 55 4.64 1.01 21.64
CA THR A 55 5.47 2.05 22.27
C THR A 55 4.94 3.45 22.04
N GLY A 56 3.93 3.62 21.17
CA GLY A 56 3.43 4.92 20.70
C GLY A 56 4.45 5.73 19.90
N LYS A 57 5.55 5.12 19.45
CA LYS A 57 6.65 5.77 18.71
C LYS A 57 7.04 4.96 17.47
N ALA A 58 7.84 5.60 16.60
CA ALA A 58 8.55 4.90 15.54
C ALA A 58 9.50 3.86 16.15
N ASN A 59 9.34 2.60 15.76
CA ASN A 59 10.20 1.51 16.18
C ASN A 59 11.32 1.31 15.14
N PHE A 60 12.56 1.23 15.61
CA PHE A 60 13.71 0.91 14.78
C PHE A 60 14.19 -0.51 15.13
N ALA A 61 14.53 -1.29 14.11
CA ALA A 61 15.07 -2.64 14.27
C ALA A 61 16.27 -2.84 13.33
N VAL A 62 17.22 -3.64 13.77
CA VAL A 62 18.34 -4.10 12.94
C VAL A 62 18.03 -5.53 12.52
N ASN A 63 18.04 -5.79 11.21
CA ASN A 63 17.91 -7.14 10.66
C ASN A 63 19.28 -7.57 10.12
N PRO A 64 19.70 -8.83 10.32
CA PRO A 64 20.88 -9.34 9.66
C PRO A 64 20.69 -9.31 8.14
N LEU A 65 21.76 -8.98 7.41
CA LEU A 65 21.74 -9.02 5.96
C LEU A 65 21.86 -10.48 5.51
N GLU A 66 20.81 -10.98 4.87
CA GLU A 66 20.86 -12.25 4.13
C GLU A 66 20.94 -11.94 2.64
N TRP A 67 21.93 -12.52 1.96
CA TRP A 67 22.03 -12.45 0.50
C TRP A 67 22.55 -13.78 -0.03
N VAL A 68 22.21 -14.06 -1.29
CA VAL A 68 22.74 -15.21 -2.02
C VAL A 68 24.14 -14.85 -2.55
N PRO A 69 25.22 -15.51 -2.10
CA PRO A 69 26.55 -15.27 -2.67
C PRO A 69 26.56 -15.68 -4.15
N VAL A 70 27.02 -14.79 -5.02
CA VAL A 70 27.14 -15.08 -6.46
C VAL A 70 28.52 -15.71 -6.73
N PRO A 71 28.60 -16.97 -7.17
CA PRO A 71 29.88 -17.57 -7.57
C PRO A 71 30.46 -16.84 -8.78
N ALA A 72 31.79 -16.85 -8.92
CA ALA A 72 32.48 -16.25 -10.06
C ALA A 72 31.92 -16.78 -11.39
N GLY A 73 31.56 -15.87 -12.32
CA GLY A 73 31.02 -16.21 -13.64
C GLY A 73 29.55 -16.63 -13.67
N LYS A 74 28.77 -16.38 -12.61
CA LYS A 74 27.32 -16.62 -12.56
C LYS A 74 26.53 -15.32 -12.41
N LEU A 75 25.26 -15.36 -12.81
CA LEU A 75 24.24 -14.35 -12.51
C LEU A 75 23.20 -14.99 -11.59
N VAL A 76 22.71 -14.22 -10.63
CA VAL A 76 21.59 -14.57 -9.74
C VAL A 76 20.45 -13.61 -10.03
#